data_AF-A0A1W2GKQ2-F1
#
_entry.id   AF-A0A1W2GKQ2-F1
#
_cell.length_a   1.000
_cell.length_b   1.000
_cell.length_c   1.000
_cell.angle_alpha   90.00
_cell.angle_beta   90.00
_cell.angle_gamma   90.00
#
_symmetry.space_group_name_H-M   'P 1'
#
loop_
_entity.id
_entity.type
_entity.pdbx_description
1 polymer ?
#
loop_
_entity_poly.entity_id
_entity_poly.type
_entity_poly.pdbx_seq_one_letter_code
_entity_poly.pdbx_strand_id
1 'polypeptide(L)'
;MTNFGLNYIELIRELEQMSEHKRLERIRHFGVSLSIFNKNYDELHHHLTIHNTPRISLALMGQEKRHLLHAYQIEITRFLHNYIASSLSLVDHTRNHYRELYGNNDLFPDYQVQIDIRFKNHPLSVFIKDLRQYLQHYQMPGLSSRLVYKKDAPDFEMTIRMGVADLNKFSGWKSKSKEYISSFEDDIDLMSLVKEYHEHVNEFYQWFIGRQMEIHKDDIEKVDLHKKKIRDNEFMRFVSELITQPKSIEDFEHDLFKFYDEDELEFIRNSQSTGERIKNILTILQNEALFNEEAEKAVKNVYK
;
A
#
# COMPACT_ATOMS: atom_id res chain seq x y z
N MET A 1 -41.51 3.91 -2.52
CA MET A 1 -40.19 3.49 -2.01
C MET A 1 -40.43 2.65 -0.78
N THR A 2 -40.03 1.38 -0.79
CA THR A 2 -40.12 0.49 0.37
C THR A 2 -39.36 1.08 1.55
N ASN A 3 -39.84 0.84 2.78
CA ASN A 3 -39.30 1.42 4.03
C ASN A 3 -37.77 1.18 4.18
N PHE A 4 -37.26 0.08 3.59
CA PHE A 4 -35.85 -0.26 3.53
C PHE A 4 -35.00 0.75 2.74
N GLY A 5 -35.48 1.26 1.59
CA GLY A 5 -34.70 2.16 0.73
C GLY A 5 -34.52 3.57 1.32
N LEU A 6 -35.48 4.04 2.11
CA LEU A 6 -35.36 5.30 2.85
C LEU A 6 -34.36 5.16 4.01
N ASN A 7 -34.41 4.03 4.72
CA ASN A 7 -33.50 3.73 5.84
C ASN A 7 -32.04 3.57 5.38
N TYR A 8 -31.79 2.93 4.23
CA TYR A 8 -30.43 2.81 3.68
C TYR A 8 -29.77 4.16 3.37
N ILE A 9 -30.47 5.04 2.65
CA ILE A 9 -29.93 6.36 2.27
C ILE A 9 -29.65 7.21 3.52
N GLU A 10 -30.50 7.09 4.54
CA GLU A 10 -30.30 7.76 5.83
C GLU A 10 -29.05 7.23 6.55
N LEU A 11 -28.88 5.91 6.66
CA LEU A 11 -27.69 5.31 7.28
C LEU A 11 -26.39 5.70 6.56
N ILE A 12 -26.39 5.77 5.22
CA ILE A 12 -25.23 6.25 4.45
C ILE A 12 -24.94 7.72 4.78
N ARG A 13 -25.96 8.59 4.81
CA ARG A 13 -25.78 10.00 5.17
C ARG A 13 -25.28 10.18 6.60
N GLU A 14 -25.78 9.38 7.54
CA GLU A 14 -25.30 9.37 8.92
C GLU A 14 -23.81 9.01 8.96
N LEU A 15 -23.39 7.96 8.24
CA LEU A 15 -21.99 7.55 8.15
C LEU A 15 -21.12 8.69 7.59
N GLU A 16 -21.54 9.33 6.50
CA GLU A 16 -20.83 10.45 5.88
C GLU A 16 -20.71 11.66 6.82
N GLN A 17 -21.61 11.81 7.79
CA GLN A 17 -21.60 12.90 8.75
C GLN A 17 -20.80 12.58 10.02
N MET A 18 -20.59 11.30 10.35
CA MET A 18 -19.83 10.86 11.53
C MET A 18 -18.41 11.44 11.53
N SER A 19 -18.04 12.08 12.65
CA SER A 19 -16.71 12.66 12.83
C SER A 19 -15.62 11.59 12.82
N GLU A 20 -15.94 10.43 13.39
CA GLU A 20 -15.16 9.21 13.46
C GLU A 20 -14.86 8.70 12.05
N HIS A 21 -15.89 8.59 11.19
CA HIS A 21 -15.72 8.13 9.83
C HIS A 21 -14.82 9.07 9.02
N LYS A 22 -15.01 10.39 9.13
CA LYS A 22 -14.16 11.38 8.47
C LYS A 22 -12.71 11.30 8.91
N ARG A 23 -12.45 11.11 10.22
CA ARG A 23 -11.09 10.90 10.75
C ARG A 23 -10.45 9.64 10.17
N LEU A 24 -11.17 8.52 10.15
CA LEU A 24 -10.66 7.26 9.60
C LEU A 24 -10.42 7.35 8.09
N GLU A 25 -11.28 8.03 7.33
CA GLU A 25 -11.05 8.26 5.90
C GLU A 25 -9.80 9.12 5.66
N ARG A 26 -9.54 10.10 6.52
CA ARG A 26 -8.30 10.89 6.46
C ARG A 26 -7.06 10.01 6.68
N ILE A 27 -7.11 9.12 7.67
CA ILE A 27 -6.04 8.14 7.96
C ILE A 27 -5.87 7.18 6.77
N ARG A 28 -6.96 6.69 6.19
CA ARG A 28 -6.93 5.80 5.02
C ARG A 28 -6.34 6.48 3.79
N HIS A 29 -6.71 7.74 3.53
CA HIS A 29 -6.21 8.50 2.40
C HIS A 29 -4.70 8.73 2.46
N PHE A 30 -4.16 8.95 3.66
CA PHE A 30 -2.72 9.03 3.86
C PHE A 30 -1.98 7.75 3.40
N GLY A 31 -2.60 6.57 3.57
CA GLY A 31 -2.06 5.29 3.11
C GLY A 31 -1.75 5.25 1.60
N VAL A 32 -2.40 6.09 0.79
CA VAL A 32 -2.09 6.23 -0.64
C VAL A 32 -0.66 6.72 -0.85
N SER A 33 -0.17 7.65 -0.02
CA SER A 33 1.19 8.18 -0.15
C SER A 33 2.24 7.12 0.17
N LEU A 34 1.98 6.28 1.18
CA LEU A 34 2.83 5.16 1.53
C LEU A 34 2.83 4.10 0.40
N SER A 35 1.66 3.83 -0.19
CA SER A 35 1.55 2.93 -1.35
C SER A 35 2.35 3.45 -2.56
N ILE A 36 2.29 4.75 -2.85
CA ILE A 36 3.08 5.38 -3.92
C ILE A 36 4.58 5.20 -3.63
N PHE A 37 5.03 5.48 -2.41
CA PHE A 37 6.42 5.27 -2.02
C PHE A 37 6.87 3.82 -2.22
N ASN A 38 6.07 2.85 -1.73
CA ASN A 38 6.37 1.43 -1.85
C ASN A 38 6.42 0.97 -3.31
N LYS A 39 5.47 1.40 -4.15
CA LYS A 39 5.50 1.05 -5.59
C LYS A 39 6.72 1.61 -6.31
N ASN A 40 7.13 2.84 -6.00
CA ASN A 40 8.35 3.41 -6.59
C ASN A 40 9.61 2.65 -6.14
N TYR A 41 9.63 2.17 -4.89
CA TYR A 41 10.68 1.27 -4.42
C TYR A 41 10.66 -0.04 -5.20
N ASP A 42 9.51 -0.71 -5.29
CA ASP A 42 9.36 -2.00 -5.96
C ASP A 42 9.83 -1.92 -7.41
N GLU A 43 9.44 -0.87 -8.14
CA GLU A 43 9.90 -0.62 -9.52
C GLU A 43 11.42 -0.45 -9.60
N LEU A 44 12.01 0.43 -8.78
CA LEU A 44 13.45 0.65 -8.78
C LEU A 44 14.23 -0.62 -8.39
N HIS A 45 13.82 -1.28 -7.32
CA HIS A 45 14.42 -2.51 -6.82
C HIS A 45 14.31 -3.64 -7.84
N HIS A 46 13.17 -3.78 -8.53
CA HIS A 46 12.98 -4.75 -9.60
C HIS A 46 14.00 -4.54 -10.73
N HIS A 47 14.18 -3.30 -11.19
CA HIS A 47 15.15 -3.01 -12.25
C HIS A 47 16.59 -3.21 -11.79
N LEU A 48 16.94 -2.80 -10.57
CA LEU A 48 18.27 -3.10 -10.01
C LEU A 48 18.52 -4.62 -9.91
N THR A 49 17.50 -5.41 -9.57
CA THR A 49 17.59 -6.89 -9.50
C THR A 49 17.82 -7.51 -10.88
N ILE A 50 17.10 -7.01 -11.90
CA ILE A 50 17.31 -7.40 -13.29
C ILE A 50 18.76 -7.10 -13.71
N HIS A 51 19.29 -5.92 -13.38
CA HIS A 51 20.66 -5.56 -13.71
C HIS A 51 21.69 -6.49 -13.04
N ASN A 52 21.46 -6.85 -11.78
CA ASN A 52 22.33 -7.74 -11.02
C ASN A 52 22.36 -9.18 -11.57
N THR A 53 21.44 -9.55 -12.47
CA THR A 53 21.42 -10.88 -13.10
C THR A 53 22.63 -11.05 -14.05
N PRO A 54 23.51 -12.05 -13.83
CA PRO A 54 24.75 -12.22 -14.60
C PRO A 54 24.55 -12.28 -16.11
N ARG A 55 23.53 -13.02 -16.57
CA ARG A 55 23.22 -13.16 -18.00
C ARG A 55 22.87 -11.81 -18.65
N ILE A 56 22.10 -10.97 -17.94
CA ILE A 56 21.62 -9.68 -18.46
C ILE A 56 22.76 -8.67 -18.43
N SER A 57 23.48 -8.57 -17.32
CA SER A 57 24.62 -7.67 -17.19
C SER A 57 25.73 -7.98 -18.20
N LEU A 58 26.13 -9.24 -18.37
CA LEU A 58 27.11 -9.62 -19.40
C LEU A 58 26.63 -9.24 -20.81
N ALA A 59 25.34 -9.44 -21.10
CA ALA A 59 24.79 -9.09 -22.39
C ALA A 59 24.88 -7.57 -22.67
N LEU A 60 24.81 -6.72 -21.64
CA LEU A 60 24.88 -5.26 -21.73
C LEU A 60 26.33 -4.71 -21.74
N MET A 61 27.31 -5.50 -21.28
CA MET A 61 28.72 -5.09 -21.21
C MET A 61 29.49 -5.14 -22.53
N GLY A 62 28.97 -5.82 -23.56
CA GLY A 62 29.61 -5.85 -24.87
C GLY A 62 29.79 -4.45 -25.45
N GLN A 63 30.95 -4.14 -26.05
CA GLN A 63 31.24 -2.78 -26.56
C GLN A 63 30.15 -2.26 -27.51
N GLU A 64 29.62 -3.13 -28.38
CA GLU A 64 28.54 -2.80 -29.32
C GLU A 64 27.23 -2.40 -28.62
N LYS A 65 27.03 -2.80 -27.36
CA LYS A 65 25.80 -2.56 -26.59
C LYS A 65 25.92 -1.43 -25.57
N ARG A 66 27.00 -0.64 -25.59
CA ARG A 66 27.18 0.52 -24.71
C ARG A 66 26.01 1.51 -24.74
N HIS A 67 25.41 1.72 -25.91
CA HIS A 67 24.23 2.58 -26.05
C HIS A 67 23.00 2.03 -25.32
N LEU A 68 22.81 0.69 -25.29
CA LEU A 68 21.74 0.04 -24.52
C LEU A 68 21.99 0.14 -23.02
N LEU A 69 23.24 -0.06 -22.58
CA LEU A 69 23.62 0.12 -21.17
C LEU A 69 23.36 1.56 -20.71
N HIS A 70 23.74 2.55 -21.52
CA HIS A 70 23.48 3.95 -21.22
C HIS A 70 21.97 4.27 -21.16
N ALA A 71 21.18 3.78 -22.13
CA ALA A 71 19.72 3.92 -22.10
C ALA A 71 19.12 3.29 -20.84
N TYR A 72 19.63 2.14 -20.42
CA TYR A 72 19.21 1.47 -19.20
C TYR A 72 19.58 2.27 -17.93
N GLN A 73 20.77 2.86 -17.88
CA GLN A 73 21.19 3.73 -16.77
C GLN A 73 20.33 5.00 -16.66
N ILE A 74 19.87 5.55 -17.79
CA ILE A 74 18.90 6.65 -17.80
C ILE A 74 17.58 6.21 -17.15
N GLU A 75 17.08 5.03 -17.48
CA GLU A 75 15.85 4.50 -16.86
C GLU A 75 16.03 4.25 -15.35
N ILE A 76 17.14 3.67 -14.91
CA ILE A 76 17.45 3.54 -13.47
C ILE A 76 17.49 4.91 -12.79
N THR A 77 18.05 5.92 -13.45
CA THR A 77 18.09 7.30 -12.94
C THR A 77 16.67 7.88 -12.81
N ARG A 78 15.79 7.64 -13.79
CA ARG A 78 14.37 8.04 -13.73
C ARG A 78 13.65 7.38 -12.56
N PHE A 79 13.84 6.08 -12.35
CA PHE A 79 13.26 5.36 -11.22
C PHE A 79 13.79 5.87 -9.88
N LEU A 80 15.11 6.11 -9.77
CA LEU A 80 15.72 6.70 -8.58
C LEU A 80 15.13 8.08 -8.26
N HIS A 81 15.00 8.94 -9.28
CA HIS A 81 14.39 10.25 -9.11
C HIS A 81 12.96 10.14 -8.56
N ASN A 82 12.14 9.25 -9.13
CA ASN A 82 10.76 9.07 -8.70
C ASN A 82 10.65 8.50 -7.28
N TYR A 83 11.48 7.51 -6.94
CA TYR A 83 11.57 6.97 -5.58
C TYR A 83 11.93 8.05 -4.56
N ILE A 84 13.00 8.81 -4.80
CA ILE A 84 13.44 9.87 -3.90
C ILE A 84 12.40 10.99 -3.79
N ALA A 85 11.76 11.37 -4.91
CA ALA A 85 10.67 12.34 -4.91
C ALA A 85 9.47 11.86 -4.07
N SER A 86 9.05 10.61 -4.25
CA SER A 86 7.94 10.02 -3.49
C SER A 86 8.22 9.96 -1.98
N SER A 87 9.47 9.75 -1.58
CA SER A 87 9.87 9.74 -0.17
C SER A 87 9.63 11.08 0.53
N LEU A 88 9.89 12.21 -0.15
CA LEU A 88 9.62 13.53 0.44
C LEU A 88 8.11 13.80 0.49
N SER A 89 7.39 13.51 -0.60
CA SER A 89 5.93 13.68 -0.62
C SER A 89 5.30 12.93 0.56
N LEU A 90 5.74 11.69 0.81
CA LEU A 90 5.33 10.90 1.95
C LEU A 90 5.63 11.60 3.29
N VAL A 91 6.86 12.08 3.50
CA VAL A 91 7.25 12.80 4.73
C VAL A 91 6.41 14.07 4.95
N ASP A 92 6.19 14.87 3.92
CA ASP A 92 5.42 16.10 4.02
C ASP A 92 3.92 15.84 4.24
N HIS A 93 3.37 14.82 3.56
CA HIS A 93 2.01 14.35 3.83
C HIS A 93 1.87 13.82 5.26
N THR A 94 2.83 13.06 5.79
CA THR A 94 2.84 12.62 7.20
C THR A 94 2.86 13.81 8.15
N ARG A 95 3.70 14.83 7.90
CA ARG A 95 3.77 16.00 8.77
C ARG A 95 2.44 16.76 8.80
N ASN A 96 1.81 16.93 7.64
CA ASN A 96 0.52 17.61 7.55
C ASN A 96 -0.58 16.79 8.22
N HIS A 97 -0.62 15.47 7.96
CA HIS A 97 -1.53 14.51 8.59
C HIS A 97 -1.42 14.54 10.11
N TYR A 98 -0.18 14.48 10.63
CA TYR A 98 0.08 14.55 12.06
C TYR A 98 -0.39 15.88 12.65
N ARG A 99 -0.06 17.01 12.02
CA ARG A 99 -0.45 18.34 12.53
C ARG A 99 -1.97 18.51 12.58
N GLU A 100 -2.67 18.02 11.57
CA GLU A 100 -4.13 18.13 11.48
C GLU A 100 -4.84 17.31 12.55
N LEU A 101 -4.42 16.06 12.76
CA LEU A 101 -5.10 15.15 13.70
C LEU A 101 -4.60 15.27 15.14
N TYR A 102 -3.32 15.57 15.34
CA TYR A 102 -2.65 15.47 16.63
C TYR A 102 -1.91 16.75 17.03
N GLY A 103 -1.78 17.75 16.15
CA GLY A 103 -0.96 18.93 16.43
C GLY A 103 -1.47 19.82 17.57
N ASN A 104 -2.75 19.71 17.93
CA ASN A 104 -3.39 20.51 18.98
C ASN A 104 -3.84 19.65 20.18
N ASN A 105 -3.37 18.40 20.29
CA ASN A 105 -3.71 17.50 21.39
C ASN A 105 -2.52 16.61 21.76
N ASP A 106 -2.60 15.97 22.92
CA ASP A 106 -1.56 15.07 23.42
C ASP A 106 -1.85 13.59 23.10
N LEU A 107 -2.63 13.30 22.04
CA LEU A 107 -3.00 11.92 21.71
C LEU A 107 -1.83 11.10 21.16
N PHE A 108 -0.83 11.76 20.57
CA PHE A 108 0.31 11.11 19.92
C PHE A 108 1.67 11.67 20.41
N PRO A 109 1.99 11.54 21.72
CA PRO A 109 3.12 12.24 22.36
C PRO A 109 4.50 11.72 21.94
N ASP A 110 4.59 10.47 21.50
CA ASP A 110 5.82 9.77 21.13
C ASP A 110 6.28 10.04 19.68
N TYR A 111 5.47 10.74 18.88
CA TYR A 111 5.78 11.07 17.49
C TYR A 111 7.10 11.81 17.31
N GLN A 112 7.31 12.91 18.04
CA GLN A 112 8.51 13.72 17.84
C GLN A 112 9.78 12.96 18.23
N VAL A 113 9.70 12.07 19.23
CA VAL A 113 10.82 11.21 19.64
C VAL A 113 11.21 10.27 18.50
N GLN A 114 10.24 9.61 17.87
CA GLN A 114 10.51 8.73 16.72
C GLN A 114 11.05 9.50 15.52
N ILE A 115 10.53 10.71 15.23
CA ILE A 115 11.07 11.58 14.18
C ILE A 115 12.52 11.94 14.45
N ASP A 116 12.85 12.29 15.70
CA ASP A 116 14.20 12.71 16.06
C ASP A 116 15.20 11.56 15.94
N ILE A 117 14.83 10.36 16.39
CA ILE A 117 15.67 9.16 16.33
C ILE A 117 15.83 8.69 14.88
N ARG A 118 14.71 8.51 14.16
CA ARG A 118 14.71 7.83 12.85
C ARG A 118 15.03 8.76 11.69
N PHE A 119 14.72 10.05 11.74
CA PHE A 119 14.87 10.90 10.55
C PHE A 119 15.79 12.09 10.75
N LYS A 120 15.62 12.83 11.85
CA LYS A 120 16.39 14.07 12.09
C LYS A 120 17.85 13.77 12.38
N ASN A 121 18.11 12.74 13.19
CA ASN A 121 19.44 12.39 13.65
C ASN A 121 20.03 11.15 12.97
N HIS A 122 19.35 10.56 11.99
CA HIS A 122 19.83 9.36 11.30
C HIS A 122 20.61 9.72 10.02
N PRO A 123 21.90 9.35 9.89
CA PRO A 123 22.73 9.77 8.75
C PRO A 123 22.16 9.42 7.38
N LEU A 124 21.67 8.19 7.19
CA LEU A 124 21.05 7.76 5.94
C LEU A 124 19.81 8.61 5.59
N SER A 125 18.95 8.90 6.57
CA SER A 125 17.72 9.65 6.31
C SER A 125 18.00 11.12 5.98
N VAL A 126 19.01 11.71 6.62
CA VAL A 126 19.48 13.07 6.27
C VAL A 126 20.14 13.07 4.90
N PHE A 127 20.92 12.04 4.57
CA PHE A 127 21.50 11.86 3.24
C PHE A 127 20.43 11.76 2.16
N ILE A 128 19.41 10.91 2.31
CA ILE A 128 18.32 10.77 1.32
C ILE A 128 17.56 12.10 1.13
N LYS A 129 17.30 12.82 2.22
CA LYS A 129 16.67 14.14 2.15
C LYS A 129 17.50 15.13 1.34
N ASP A 130 18.81 15.16 1.53
CA ASP A 130 19.71 16.04 0.79
C ASP A 130 19.95 15.51 -0.66
N LEU A 131 19.92 14.19 -0.86
CA LEU A 131 20.03 13.54 -2.17
C LEU A 131 18.88 13.96 -3.07
N ARG A 132 17.68 14.17 -2.52
CA ARG A 132 16.60 14.80 -3.27
C ARG A 132 17.00 16.18 -3.81
N GLN A 133 17.59 17.03 -2.96
CA GLN A 133 17.99 18.36 -3.39
C GLN A 133 19.05 18.27 -4.49
N TYR A 134 19.99 17.34 -4.37
CA TYR A 134 20.96 17.02 -5.41
C TYR A 134 20.26 16.64 -6.72
N LEU A 135 19.38 15.61 -6.69
CA LEU A 135 18.72 15.07 -7.88
C LEU A 135 17.77 16.06 -8.55
N GLN A 136 17.01 16.84 -7.77
CA GLN A 136 15.97 17.71 -8.32
C GLN A 136 16.45 19.12 -8.67
N HIS A 137 17.54 19.58 -8.06
CA HIS A 137 17.97 20.97 -8.16
C HIS A 137 19.43 21.18 -8.53
N TYR A 138 20.24 20.12 -8.61
CA TYR A 138 21.65 20.22 -9.00
C TYR A 138 21.96 19.39 -10.24
N GLN A 139 21.98 18.05 -10.14
CA GLN A 139 22.22 17.16 -11.27
C GLN A 139 21.84 15.72 -10.94
N MET A 140 21.80 14.86 -11.98
CA MET A 140 21.77 13.40 -11.78
C MET A 140 23.18 12.88 -11.51
N PRO A 141 23.37 11.93 -10.59
CA PRO A 141 24.68 11.35 -10.35
C PRO A 141 25.10 10.47 -11.52
N GLY A 142 26.41 10.39 -11.79
CA GLY A 142 26.93 9.34 -12.66
C GLY A 142 26.64 7.98 -12.05
N LEU A 143 25.85 7.16 -12.75
CA LEU A 143 25.65 5.77 -12.41
C LEU A 143 26.59 4.89 -13.23
N SER A 144 27.22 3.93 -12.57
CA SER A 144 28.16 3.00 -13.20
C SER A 144 27.85 1.55 -12.81
N SER A 145 28.23 0.61 -13.66
CA SER A 145 28.10 -0.82 -13.37
C SER A 145 29.42 -1.34 -12.82
N ARG A 146 29.40 -1.99 -11.65
CA ARG A 146 30.57 -2.59 -11.02
C ARG A 146 30.38 -4.09 -10.87
N LEU A 147 31.34 -4.84 -11.41
CA LEU A 147 31.40 -6.29 -11.23
C LEU A 147 31.94 -6.59 -9.83
N VAL A 148 31.18 -7.38 -9.07
CA VAL A 148 31.52 -7.81 -7.72
C VAL A 148 31.56 -9.33 -7.70
N TYR A 149 32.70 -9.91 -7.32
CA TYR A 149 32.82 -11.35 -7.13
C TYR A 149 32.33 -11.75 -5.74
N LYS A 150 31.43 -12.73 -5.66
CA LYS A 150 31.06 -13.30 -4.37
C LYS A 150 32.19 -14.21 -3.89
N LYS A 151 32.61 -14.02 -2.64
CA LYS A 151 33.52 -14.94 -1.99
C LYS A 151 32.82 -16.30 -1.87
N ASP A 152 33.48 -17.37 -2.32
CA ASP A 152 33.01 -18.76 -2.24
C ASP A 152 31.85 -19.17 -3.17
N ALA A 153 31.55 -18.38 -4.22
CA ALA A 153 30.64 -18.79 -5.30
C ALA A 153 31.30 -18.57 -6.68
N PRO A 154 31.02 -19.42 -7.69
CA PRO A 154 31.49 -19.19 -9.06
C PRO A 154 30.82 -17.98 -9.72
N ASP A 155 29.82 -17.39 -9.07
CA ASP A 155 29.00 -16.30 -9.59
C ASP A 155 29.53 -14.92 -9.17
N PHE A 156 29.42 -13.99 -10.11
CA PHE A 156 29.61 -12.55 -9.88
C PHE A 156 28.25 -11.85 -9.93
N GLU A 157 28.15 -10.68 -9.32
CA GLU A 157 27.02 -9.77 -9.49
C GLU A 157 27.47 -8.50 -10.19
N MET A 158 26.56 -7.88 -10.93
CA MET A 158 26.78 -6.57 -11.53
C MET A 158 25.92 -5.55 -10.81
N THR A 159 26.54 -4.69 -10.01
CA THR A 159 25.80 -3.72 -9.18
C THR A 159 25.84 -2.33 -9.81
N ILE A 160 24.74 -1.59 -9.70
CA ILE A 160 24.73 -0.16 -10.05
C ILE A 160 25.28 0.65 -8.88
N ARG A 161 26.29 1.46 -9.16
CA ARG A 161 27.02 2.26 -8.19
C ARG A 161 26.87 3.76 -8.46
N MET A 162 26.75 4.52 -7.39
CA MET A 162 26.76 5.98 -7.39
C MET A 162 28.12 6.48 -6.90
N GLY A 163 28.85 7.23 -7.73
CA GLY A 163 30.22 7.66 -7.39
C GLY A 163 30.27 8.76 -6.32
N VAL A 164 31.05 8.55 -5.26
CA VAL A 164 31.26 9.52 -4.17
C VAL A 164 31.89 10.82 -4.70
N ALA A 165 32.75 10.72 -5.72
CA ALA A 165 33.38 11.88 -6.36
C ALA A 165 32.35 12.86 -6.97
N ASP A 166 31.23 12.37 -7.52
CA ASP A 166 30.18 13.24 -8.05
C ASP A 166 29.37 13.89 -6.92
N LEU A 167 29.09 13.13 -5.85
CA LEU A 167 28.39 13.65 -4.68
C LEU A 167 29.19 14.77 -4.02
N ASN A 168 30.51 14.62 -3.87
CA ASN A 168 31.38 15.63 -3.26
C ASN A 168 31.42 16.98 -3.99
N LYS A 169 30.92 17.06 -5.24
CA LYS A 169 30.80 18.34 -5.98
C LYS A 169 29.67 19.22 -5.47
N PHE A 170 28.68 18.65 -4.78
CA PHE A 170 27.53 19.39 -4.27
C PHE A 170 27.79 19.96 -2.87
N SER A 171 27.70 21.27 -2.73
CA SER A 171 27.93 21.95 -1.44
C SER A 171 26.74 21.88 -0.47
N GLY A 172 25.57 21.42 -0.95
CA GLY A 172 24.32 21.41 -0.17
C GLY A 172 24.18 20.28 0.85
N TRP A 173 25.17 19.38 0.99
CA TRP A 173 25.12 18.31 1.98
C TRP A 173 25.21 18.85 3.41
N LYS A 174 24.27 18.42 4.26
CA LYS A 174 24.33 18.66 5.71
C LYS A 174 25.40 17.80 6.39
N SER A 175 25.74 18.14 7.62
CA SER A 175 26.80 17.45 8.39
C SER A 175 26.61 15.94 8.44
N LYS A 176 25.39 15.44 8.71
CA LYS A 176 25.11 14.00 8.75
C LYS A 176 25.13 13.33 7.37
N SER A 177 24.79 14.06 6.31
CA SER A 177 24.94 13.56 4.94
C SER A 177 26.41 13.42 4.56
N LYS A 178 27.25 14.38 4.98
CA LYS A 178 28.71 14.31 4.79
C LYS A 178 29.31 13.14 5.58
N GLU A 179 28.86 12.92 6.81
CA GLU A 179 29.22 11.75 7.63
C GLU A 179 28.88 10.44 6.89
N TYR A 180 27.65 10.33 6.37
CA TYR A 180 27.21 9.18 5.59
C TYR A 180 28.07 8.97 4.33
N ILE A 181 28.27 10.02 3.51
CA ILE A 181 29.10 9.94 2.29
C ILE A 181 30.54 9.53 2.61
N SER A 182 31.11 10.05 3.70
CA SER A 182 32.49 9.76 4.12
C SER A 182 32.69 8.33 4.64
N SER A 183 31.61 7.59 4.89
CA SER A 183 31.68 6.17 5.25
C SER A 183 31.96 5.25 4.05
N PHE A 184 31.90 5.79 2.83
CA PHE A 184 32.20 5.08 1.59
C PHE A 184 33.53 5.58 1.01
N GLU A 185 34.33 4.65 0.47
CA GLU A 185 35.60 4.98 -0.17
C GLU A 185 35.38 5.60 -1.56
N ASP A 186 34.83 4.81 -2.50
CA ASP A 186 34.70 5.23 -3.91
C ASP A 186 33.25 5.43 -4.35
N ASP A 187 32.37 4.54 -3.94
CA ASP A 187 31.01 4.46 -4.45
C ASP A 187 30.01 3.91 -3.44
N ILE A 188 28.73 4.22 -3.69
CA ILE A 188 27.59 3.75 -2.92
C ILE A 188 26.85 2.73 -3.80
N ASP A 189 26.61 1.52 -3.26
CA ASP A 189 25.73 0.55 -3.89
C ASP A 189 24.28 1.02 -3.85
N LEU A 190 23.71 1.27 -5.03
CA LEU A 190 22.36 1.80 -5.15
C LEU A 190 21.32 0.82 -4.63
N MET A 191 21.52 -0.49 -4.81
CA MET A 191 20.60 -1.52 -4.32
C MET A 191 20.54 -1.51 -2.79
N SER A 192 21.72 -1.57 -2.16
CA SER A 192 21.83 -1.55 -0.70
C SER A 192 21.26 -0.25 -0.12
N LEU A 193 21.58 0.90 -0.73
CA LEU A 193 21.09 2.21 -0.30
C LEU A 193 19.56 2.29 -0.27
N VAL A 194 18.88 1.90 -1.36
CA VAL A 194 17.43 2.05 -1.45
C VAL A 194 16.70 1.02 -0.59
N LYS A 195 17.27 -0.18 -0.46
CA LYS A 195 16.75 -1.23 0.41
C LYS A 195 16.81 -0.80 1.88
N GLU A 196 17.98 -0.38 2.36
CA GLU A 196 18.16 0.04 3.76
C GLU A 196 17.23 1.21 4.12
N TYR A 197 17.12 2.21 3.24
CA TYR A 197 16.22 3.33 3.49
C TYR A 197 14.73 2.92 3.43
N HIS A 198 14.35 2.04 2.51
CA HIS A 198 12.98 1.52 2.41
C HIS A 198 12.56 0.74 3.66
N GLU A 199 13.41 -0.16 4.14
CA GLU A 199 13.20 -0.91 5.38
C GLU A 199 13.04 0.04 6.58
N HIS A 200 13.97 0.99 6.72
CA HIS A 200 13.93 2.00 7.77
C HIS A 200 12.66 2.87 7.76
N VAL A 201 12.20 3.26 6.57
CA VAL A 201 10.94 3.98 6.39
C VAL A 201 9.77 3.08 6.78
N ASN A 202 9.70 1.86 6.26
CA ASN A 202 8.57 0.95 6.53
C ASN A 202 8.43 0.62 8.02
N GLU A 203 9.52 0.41 8.74
CA GLU A 203 9.47 0.22 10.19
C GLU A 203 8.79 1.40 10.91
N PHE A 204 9.13 2.64 10.51
CA PHE A 204 8.47 3.82 11.06
C PHE A 204 6.98 3.85 10.71
N TYR A 205 6.60 3.57 9.47
CA TYR A 205 5.18 3.61 9.08
C TYR A 205 4.36 2.47 9.66
N GLN A 206 4.95 1.28 9.87
CA GLN A 206 4.32 0.19 10.62
C GLN A 206 4.01 0.62 12.05
N TRP A 207 5.00 1.20 12.75
CA TRP A 207 4.80 1.75 14.09
C TRP A 207 3.77 2.89 14.09
N PHE A 208 3.87 3.83 13.15
CA PHE A 208 2.99 5.00 13.07
C PHE A 208 1.53 4.58 12.86
N ILE A 209 1.27 3.67 11.91
CA ILE A 209 -0.08 3.15 11.64
C ILE A 209 -0.59 2.37 12.85
N GLY A 210 0.24 1.50 13.45
CA GLY A 210 -0.13 0.75 14.65
C GLY A 210 -0.58 1.69 15.78
N ARG A 211 0.19 2.76 16.02
CA ARG A 211 -0.15 3.76 17.02
C ARG A 211 -1.43 4.53 16.70
N GLN A 212 -1.70 4.81 15.41
CA GLN A 212 -2.98 5.39 15.00
C GLN A 212 -4.16 4.45 15.25
N MET A 213 -4.01 3.15 15.00
CA MET A 213 -5.06 2.18 15.29
C MET A 213 -5.37 2.09 16.79
N GLU A 214 -4.35 2.19 17.65
CA GLU A 214 -4.54 2.26 19.10
C GLU A 214 -5.30 3.53 19.52
N ILE A 215 -4.89 4.70 19.02
CA ILE A 215 -5.50 6.00 19.35
C ILE A 215 -6.97 6.05 18.88
N HIS A 216 -7.26 5.49 17.71
CA HIS A 216 -8.57 5.56 17.07
C HIS A 216 -9.42 4.30 17.21
N LYS A 217 -9.08 3.40 18.15
CA LYS A 217 -9.81 2.14 18.35
C LYS A 217 -11.33 2.36 18.53
N ASP A 218 -11.72 3.31 19.38
CA ASP A 218 -13.13 3.61 19.61
C ASP A 218 -13.83 4.22 18.38
N ASP A 219 -13.10 5.03 17.60
CA ASP A 219 -13.61 5.57 16.33
C ASP A 219 -13.88 4.42 15.35
N ILE A 220 -12.98 3.44 15.26
CA ILE A 220 -13.10 2.24 14.42
C ILE A 220 -14.33 1.43 14.82
N GLU A 221 -14.46 1.10 16.11
CA GLU A 221 -15.59 0.29 16.61
C GLU A 221 -16.95 0.93 16.29
N LYS A 222 -17.07 2.25 16.48
CA LYS A 222 -18.30 2.99 16.16
C LYS A 222 -18.62 2.96 14.67
N VAL A 223 -17.62 3.19 13.83
CA VAL A 223 -17.78 3.22 12.37
C VAL A 223 -18.11 1.83 11.85
N ASP A 224 -17.48 0.78 12.36
CA ASP A 224 -17.73 -0.60 11.95
C ASP A 224 -19.13 -1.06 12.37
N LEU A 225 -19.58 -0.70 13.58
CA LEU A 225 -20.96 -0.94 14.00
C LEU A 225 -21.97 -0.26 13.06
N HIS A 226 -21.67 0.96 12.61
CA HIS A 226 -22.55 1.68 11.71
C HIS A 226 -22.55 1.10 10.28
N LYS A 227 -21.37 0.75 9.76
CA LYS A 227 -21.24 0.03 8.49
C LYS A 227 -21.95 -1.32 8.52
N LYS A 228 -21.94 -2.02 9.66
CA LYS A 228 -22.71 -3.25 9.84
C LYS A 228 -24.21 -3.00 9.70
N LYS A 229 -24.76 -1.94 10.29
CA LYS A 229 -26.18 -1.58 10.11
C LYS A 229 -26.53 -1.33 8.64
N ILE A 230 -25.63 -0.70 7.88
CA ILE A 230 -25.79 -0.47 6.44
C ILE A 230 -25.83 -1.81 5.70
N ARG A 231 -24.83 -2.68 5.92
CA ARG A 231 -24.78 -4.03 5.31
C ARG A 231 -26.03 -4.84 5.65
N ASP A 232 -26.44 -4.83 6.91
CA ASP A 232 -27.62 -5.53 7.41
C ASP A 232 -28.90 -5.04 6.72
N ASN A 233 -29.03 -3.73 6.47
CA ASN A 233 -30.14 -3.16 5.73
C ASN A 233 -30.13 -3.59 4.24
N GLU A 234 -28.96 -3.52 3.59
CA GLU A 234 -28.79 -3.98 2.20
C GLU A 234 -29.12 -5.47 2.06
N PHE A 235 -28.67 -6.29 3.00
CA PHE A 235 -28.94 -7.71 3.03
C PHE A 235 -30.43 -8.01 3.19
N MET A 236 -31.12 -7.31 4.11
CA MET A 236 -32.57 -7.47 4.27
C MET A 236 -33.35 -7.06 3.03
N ARG A 237 -32.91 -5.99 2.36
CA ARG A 237 -33.48 -5.58 1.08
C ARG A 237 -33.25 -6.65 0.02
N PHE A 238 -32.04 -7.18 -0.08
CA PHE A 238 -31.71 -8.28 -0.98
C PHE A 238 -32.63 -9.48 -0.75
N VAL A 239 -32.78 -9.95 0.50
CA VAL A 239 -33.70 -11.05 0.85
C VAL A 239 -35.15 -10.72 0.46
N SER A 240 -35.61 -9.50 0.69
CA SER A 240 -36.96 -9.07 0.27
C SER A 240 -37.13 -9.07 -1.25
N GLU A 241 -36.12 -8.64 -2.00
CA GLU A 241 -36.15 -8.63 -3.46
C GLU A 241 -36.19 -10.06 -4.02
N LEU A 242 -35.48 -11.01 -3.41
CA LEU A 242 -35.56 -12.43 -3.79
C LEU A 242 -36.98 -13.01 -3.67
N ILE A 243 -37.70 -12.63 -2.61
CA ILE A 243 -39.05 -13.15 -2.36
C ILE A 243 -40.08 -12.46 -3.27
N THR A 244 -39.93 -11.16 -3.48
CA THR A 244 -40.96 -10.34 -4.15
C THR A 244 -40.74 -10.16 -5.65
N GLN A 245 -39.51 -10.30 -6.13
CA GLN A 245 -39.11 -10.16 -7.53
C GLN A 245 -38.15 -11.30 -7.91
N PRO A 246 -38.67 -12.53 -8.07
CA PRO A 246 -37.85 -13.70 -8.31
C PRO A 246 -37.04 -13.54 -9.60
N LYS A 247 -35.73 -13.77 -9.50
CA LYS A 247 -34.80 -13.79 -10.64
C LYS A 247 -34.42 -15.24 -11.00
N SER A 248 -33.62 -15.43 -12.05
CA SER A 248 -32.98 -16.72 -12.29
C SER A 248 -32.05 -17.08 -11.12
N ILE A 249 -31.75 -18.38 -10.96
CA ILE A 249 -30.83 -18.84 -9.91
C ILE A 249 -29.41 -18.29 -10.16
N GLU A 250 -29.03 -18.11 -11.42
CA GLU A 250 -27.76 -17.50 -11.83
C GLU A 250 -27.67 -16.02 -11.41
N ASP A 251 -28.73 -15.24 -11.64
CA ASP A 251 -28.77 -13.83 -11.23
C ASP A 251 -28.75 -13.68 -9.70
N PHE A 252 -29.39 -14.61 -8.99
CA PHE A 252 -29.36 -14.66 -7.54
C PHE A 252 -27.95 -14.94 -7.02
N GLU A 253 -27.26 -15.93 -7.58
CA GLU A 253 -25.86 -16.20 -7.25
C GLU A 253 -24.94 -15.01 -7.53
N HIS A 254 -25.14 -14.34 -8.67
CA HIS A 254 -24.39 -13.13 -8.99
C HIS A 254 -24.59 -12.03 -7.93
N ASP A 255 -25.81 -11.87 -7.40
CA ASP A 255 -26.09 -10.89 -6.36
C ASP A 255 -25.50 -11.27 -4.98
N LEU A 256 -25.22 -12.56 -4.71
CA LEU A 256 -24.57 -13.00 -3.47
C LEU A 256 -23.11 -12.52 -3.35
N PHE A 257 -22.39 -12.32 -4.46
CA PHE A 257 -21.02 -11.78 -4.46
C PHE A 257 -20.93 -10.37 -3.88
N LYS A 258 -22.07 -9.69 -3.64
CA LYS A 258 -22.10 -8.41 -2.93
C LYS A 258 -21.86 -8.56 -1.42
N PHE A 259 -22.08 -9.75 -0.87
CA PHE A 259 -22.10 -10.01 0.57
C PHE A 259 -21.08 -11.04 1.05
N TYR A 260 -20.56 -11.87 0.14
CA TYR A 260 -19.67 -13.00 0.41
C TYR A 260 -18.51 -13.04 -0.59
N ASP A 261 -17.36 -13.52 -0.14
CA ASP A 261 -16.17 -13.70 -0.97
C ASP A 261 -16.33 -14.91 -1.92
N GLU A 262 -15.52 -14.96 -3.00
CA GLU A 262 -15.63 -16.05 -4.00
C GLU A 262 -15.42 -17.44 -3.37
N ASP A 263 -14.48 -17.56 -2.42
CA ASP A 263 -14.17 -18.80 -1.74
C ASP A 263 -15.37 -19.30 -0.91
N GLU A 264 -16.16 -18.38 -0.35
CA GLU A 264 -17.37 -18.72 0.41
C GLU A 264 -18.50 -19.22 -0.50
N LEU A 265 -18.46 -18.91 -1.81
CA LEU A 265 -19.50 -19.28 -2.78
C LEU A 265 -19.10 -20.47 -3.67
N GLU A 266 -17.88 -21.00 -3.54
CA GLU A 266 -17.32 -22.05 -4.39
C GLU A 266 -18.19 -23.32 -4.43
N PHE A 267 -18.74 -23.73 -3.28
CA PHE A 267 -19.58 -24.92 -3.19
C PHE A 267 -20.97 -24.74 -3.83
N ILE A 268 -21.46 -23.51 -3.98
CA ILE A 268 -22.65 -23.25 -4.79
C ILE A 268 -22.35 -23.50 -6.26
N ARG A 269 -21.22 -22.98 -6.77
CA ARG A 269 -20.79 -23.17 -8.17
C ARG A 269 -20.60 -24.64 -8.55
N ASN A 270 -20.17 -25.47 -7.59
CA ASN A 270 -19.93 -26.90 -7.79
C ASN A 270 -21.19 -27.79 -7.67
N SER A 271 -22.36 -27.20 -7.43
CA SER A 271 -23.62 -27.94 -7.28
C SER A 271 -24.05 -28.60 -8.61
N GLN A 272 -24.57 -29.83 -8.55
CA GLN A 272 -24.91 -30.62 -9.74
C GLN A 272 -26.37 -30.44 -10.21
N SER A 273 -27.20 -29.75 -9.43
CA SER A 273 -28.60 -29.49 -9.78
C SER A 273 -29.10 -28.16 -9.20
N THR A 274 -30.16 -27.60 -9.79
CA THR A 274 -30.81 -26.39 -9.27
C THR A 274 -31.29 -26.55 -7.82
N GLY A 275 -31.83 -27.72 -7.47
CA GLY A 275 -32.25 -27.99 -6.09
C GLY A 275 -31.09 -28.03 -5.09
N GLU A 276 -29.93 -28.55 -5.51
CA GLU A 276 -28.70 -28.52 -4.70
C GLU A 276 -28.15 -27.09 -4.56
N ARG A 277 -28.16 -26.30 -5.65
CA ARG A 277 -27.79 -24.87 -5.64
C ARG A 277 -28.62 -24.10 -4.61
N ILE A 278 -29.94 -24.24 -4.65
CA ILE A 278 -30.86 -23.57 -3.71
C ILE A 278 -30.56 -23.99 -2.28
N LYS A 279 -30.33 -25.28 -2.02
CA LYS A 279 -29.99 -25.77 -0.68
C LYS A 279 -28.69 -25.14 -0.16
N ASN A 280 -27.67 -25.07 -1.01
CA ASN A 280 -26.37 -24.50 -0.67
C ASN A 280 -26.47 -22.99 -0.40
N ILE A 281 -27.22 -22.26 -1.22
CA ILE A 281 -27.49 -20.84 -1.01
C ILE A 281 -28.21 -20.60 0.32
N LEU A 282 -29.26 -21.38 0.62
CA LEU A 282 -29.99 -21.23 1.88
C LEU A 282 -29.13 -21.54 3.11
N THR A 283 -28.18 -22.46 2.98
CA THR A 283 -27.22 -22.78 4.05
C THR A 283 -26.32 -21.58 4.36
N ILE A 284 -25.89 -20.84 3.34
CA ILE A 284 -25.09 -19.60 3.54
C ILE A 284 -25.94 -18.52 4.19
N LEU A 285 -27.16 -18.31 3.67
CA LEU A 285 -28.04 -17.29 4.21
C LEU A 285 -28.40 -17.55 5.67
N GLN A 286 -28.51 -18.81 6.10
CA GLN A 286 -28.74 -19.18 7.50
C GLN A 286 -27.62 -18.75 8.47
N ASN A 287 -26.42 -18.45 7.97
CA ASN A 287 -25.34 -17.91 8.81
C ASN A 287 -25.55 -16.43 9.14
N GLU A 288 -26.45 -15.74 8.42
CA GLU A 288 -26.80 -14.34 8.69
C GLU A 288 -27.86 -14.27 9.77
N ALA A 289 -27.55 -13.57 10.86
CA ALA A 289 -28.44 -13.44 12.02
C ALA A 289 -29.84 -12.88 11.69
N LEU A 290 -29.96 -12.20 10.55
CA LEU A 290 -31.19 -11.57 10.09
C LEU A 290 -32.04 -12.48 9.17
N PHE A 291 -31.51 -13.63 8.74
CA PHE A 291 -32.23 -14.59 7.90
C PHE A 291 -32.95 -15.63 8.78
N ASN A 292 -34.27 -15.47 8.93
CA ASN A 292 -35.08 -16.31 9.81
C ASN A 292 -35.81 -17.46 9.05
N GLU A 293 -36.42 -18.38 9.81
CA GLU A 293 -37.16 -19.52 9.24
C GLU A 293 -38.30 -19.12 8.29
N GLU A 294 -38.90 -17.94 8.49
CA GLU A 294 -39.98 -17.43 7.65
C GLU A 294 -39.44 -17.00 6.27
N ALA A 295 -38.34 -16.25 6.25
CA ALA A 295 -37.63 -15.88 5.03
C ALA A 295 -37.14 -17.12 4.28
N GLU A 296 -36.59 -18.12 4.99
CA GLU A 296 -36.16 -19.37 4.39
C GLU A 296 -37.32 -20.11 3.68
N LYS A 297 -38.47 -20.23 4.35
CA LYS A 297 -39.67 -20.85 3.76
C LYS A 297 -40.16 -20.08 2.54
N ALA A 298 -40.14 -18.75 2.59
CA ALA A 298 -40.54 -17.90 1.48
C ALA A 298 -39.63 -18.08 0.26
N VAL A 299 -38.30 -18.03 0.45
CA VAL A 299 -37.34 -18.27 -0.63
C VAL A 299 -37.49 -19.69 -1.21
N LYS A 300 -37.61 -20.73 -0.36
CA LYS A 300 -37.86 -22.10 -0.83
C LYS A 300 -39.13 -22.24 -1.68
N ASN A 301 -40.16 -21.45 -1.40
CA ASN A 301 -41.41 -21.53 -2.17
C ASN A 301 -41.31 -20.81 -3.52
N VAL A 302 -40.48 -19.77 -3.61
CA VAL A 302 -40.28 -19.01 -4.85
C VAL A 302 -39.45 -19.79 -5.87
N TYR A 303 -38.47 -20.57 -5.42
CA TYR A 303 -37.47 -21.23 -6.28
C TYR A 303 -37.65 -22.76 -6.42
N LYS A 304 -38.80 -23.31 -6.01
CA LYS A 304 -39.17 -24.73 -6.19
C LYS A 304 -39.56 -25.06 -7.63
#